data_AF-A0A419ZSU7-F1
#
_entry.id   AF-A0A419ZSU7-F1
#
_cell.length_a   1.000
_cell.length_b   1.000
_cell.length_c   1.000
_cell.angle_alpha   90.00
_cell.angle_beta   90.00
_cell.angle_gamma   90.00
#
_symmetry.space_group_name_H-M   'P 1'
#
loop_
_entity.id
_entity.type
_entity.pdbx_description
1 polymer ?
#
loop_
_entity_poly.entity_id
_entity_poly.type
_entity_poly.pdbx_seq_one_letter_code
_entity_poly.pdbx_strand_id
1 'polypeptide(L)'
;MRVADVLRELGRPIAYYPFLARYLGGVNAAVLFCQIFYWQDKATSELGVHKTSAELENETGLSYEEQRSARAALRDSGVLIETEKRIEHKIYFRVDEDALERILSAGPAAKKASQDSRTEV
;
A
#
# COMPACT_ATOMS: atom_id res chain seq x y z
N MET A 1 14.01 32.96 -2.92
CA MET A 1 13.68 31.70 -3.60
C MET A 1 12.18 31.44 -3.44
N ARG A 2 11.44 31.04 -4.48
CA ARG A 2 10.01 30.74 -4.30
C ARG A 2 9.85 29.31 -3.82
N VAL A 3 8.82 29.04 -3.01
CA VAL A 3 8.51 27.67 -2.53
C VAL A 3 8.36 26.67 -3.68
N ALA A 4 7.77 27.10 -4.80
CA ALA A 4 7.63 26.27 -6.00
C ALA A 4 8.96 25.83 -6.60
N ASP A 5 10.04 26.61 -6.43
CA ASP A 5 11.36 26.24 -6.95
C ASP A 5 11.97 25.11 -6.09
N VAL A 6 11.80 25.19 -4.76
CA VAL A 6 12.17 24.10 -3.84
C VAL A 6 11.37 22.82 -4.10
N LEU A 7 10.06 22.92 -4.35
CA LEU A 7 9.22 21.76 -4.64
C LEU A 7 9.66 20.99 -5.90
N ARG A 8 10.30 21.66 -6.88
CA ARG A 8 10.87 20.99 -8.06
C ARG A 8 12.17 20.25 -7.76
N GLU A 9 12.80 20.55 -6.63
CA GLU A 9 14.07 19.97 -6.19
C GLU A 9 13.89 18.86 -5.14
N LEU A 10 12.67 18.66 -4.61
CA LEU A 10 12.37 17.65 -3.58
C LEU A 10 12.47 16.18 -4.05
N GLY A 11 12.80 15.94 -5.32
CA GLY A 11 12.95 14.60 -5.88
C GLY A 11 11.70 14.12 -6.64
N ARG A 12 11.60 12.80 -6.82
CA ARG A 12 10.53 12.20 -7.63
C ARG A 12 9.26 12.02 -6.80
N PRO A 13 8.12 12.59 -7.21
CA PRO A 13 6.85 12.32 -6.54
C PRO A 13 6.42 10.87 -6.75
N ILE A 14 5.66 10.34 -5.80
CA ILE A 14 4.90 9.10 -6.02
C ILE A 14 3.62 9.42 -6.77
N ALA A 15 3.43 8.74 -7.89
CA ALA A 15 2.17 8.69 -8.59
C ALA A 15 1.35 7.50 -8.09
N TYR A 16 0.05 7.71 -7.87
CA TYR A 16 -0.90 6.64 -7.59
C TYR A 16 -2.17 6.85 -8.40
N TYR A 17 -2.98 5.81 -8.53
CA TYR A 17 -4.25 5.88 -9.25
C TYR A 17 -5.42 6.08 -8.27
N PRO A 18 -6.09 7.25 -8.22
CA PRO A 18 -7.15 7.50 -7.26
C PRO A 18 -8.36 6.56 -7.39
N PHE A 19 -8.61 6.01 -8.58
CA PHE A 19 -9.69 5.05 -8.77
C PHE A 19 -9.48 3.77 -7.94
N LEU A 20 -8.24 3.32 -7.76
CA LEU A 20 -7.90 2.12 -6.97
C LEU A 20 -8.25 2.28 -5.49
N ALA A 21 -8.28 3.50 -4.96
CA ALA A 21 -8.66 3.75 -3.57
C ALA A 21 -10.08 3.23 -3.25
N ARG A 22 -10.96 3.15 -4.25
CA ARG A 22 -12.32 2.62 -4.11
C ARG A 22 -12.36 1.09 -4.04
N TYR A 23 -11.31 0.42 -4.48
CA TYR A 23 -11.23 -1.04 -4.56
C TYR A 23 -10.34 -1.61 -3.45
N LEU A 24 -9.25 -0.91 -3.12
CA LEU A 24 -8.19 -1.42 -2.25
C LEU A 24 -8.30 -0.99 -0.78
N GLY A 25 -9.37 -0.31 -0.40
CA GLY A 25 -9.60 0.08 1.00
C GLY A 25 -9.08 1.48 1.38
N GLY A 26 -8.98 2.39 0.41
CA GLY A 26 -8.70 3.81 0.63
C GLY A 26 -7.40 4.30 -0.01
N VAL A 27 -7.10 5.59 0.21
CA VAL A 27 -5.96 6.27 -0.41
C VAL A 27 -4.63 5.65 0.04
N ASN A 28 -4.46 5.42 1.35
CA ASN A 28 -3.22 4.86 1.89
C ASN A 28 -2.92 3.47 1.33
N ALA A 29 -3.95 2.62 1.20
CA ALA A 29 -3.81 1.31 0.58
C ALA A 29 -3.45 1.41 -0.91
N ALA A 30 -4.08 2.33 -1.66
CA ALA A 30 -3.76 2.54 -3.06
C ALA A 30 -2.34 3.10 -3.28
N VAL A 31 -1.88 4.03 -2.43
CA VAL A 31 -0.52 4.57 -2.48
C VAL A 31 0.49 3.46 -2.20
N LEU A 32 0.30 2.70 -1.13
CA LEU A 32 1.20 1.60 -0.79
C LEU A 32 1.22 0.53 -1.89
N PHE A 33 0.05 0.18 -2.42
CA PHE A 33 -0.07 -0.75 -3.55
C PHE A 33 0.75 -0.28 -4.75
N CYS A 34 0.58 0.97 -5.20
CA CYS A 34 1.32 1.49 -6.34
C CYS A 34 2.83 1.47 -6.10
N GLN A 35 3.27 1.73 -4.87
CA GLN A 35 4.68 1.69 -4.53
C GLN A 35 5.25 0.26 -4.56
N ILE A 36 4.55 -0.72 -3.98
CA ILE A 36 4.97 -2.13 -4.03
C ILE A 36 4.94 -2.64 -5.47
N PHE A 37 3.89 -2.32 -6.23
CA PHE A 37 3.75 -2.73 -7.63
C PHE A 37 4.89 -2.17 -8.49
N TYR A 38 5.28 -0.91 -8.29
CA TYR A 38 6.45 -0.32 -8.97
C TYR A 38 7.74 -1.09 -8.69
N TRP A 39 7.94 -1.54 -7.44
CA TRP A 39 9.14 -2.29 -7.07
C TRP A 39 9.08 -3.77 -7.45
N GLN A 40 7.89 -4.36 -7.60
CA GLN A 40 7.71 -5.76 -7.98
C GLN A 40 8.39 -6.06 -9.32
N ASP A 41 8.25 -5.19 -10.33
CA ASP A 41 8.93 -5.32 -11.63
C ASP A 41 10.47 -5.31 -11.52
N LYS A 42 11.00 -4.84 -10.39
CA LYS A 42 12.43 -4.67 -10.12
C LYS A 42 12.91 -5.64 -9.05
N ALA A 43 12.03 -6.50 -8.53
CA ALA A 43 12.35 -7.45 -7.49
C ALA A 43 13.23 -8.57 -8.08
N THR A 44 14.27 -8.95 -7.34
CA THR A 44 15.15 -10.06 -7.70
C THR A 44 14.77 -11.37 -7.03
N SER A 45 13.81 -11.33 -6.10
CA SER A 45 13.28 -12.49 -5.38
C SER A 45 11.88 -12.83 -5.87
N GLU A 46 11.60 -14.11 -6.06
CA GLU A 46 10.25 -14.63 -6.35
C GLU A 46 9.25 -14.35 -5.22
N LEU A 47 9.73 -14.09 -4.01
CA LEU A 47 8.90 -13.71 -2.87
C LEU A 47 8.38 -12.27 -2.97
N GLY A 48 8.89 -11.49 -3.93
CA GLY A 48 8.56 -10.08 -4.15
C GLY A 48 9.63 -9.13 -3.63
N VAL A 49 9.24 -7.88 -3.39
CA VAL A 49 10.16 -6.83 -2.93
C VAL A 49 10.30 -6.88 -1.41
N HIS A 50 11.53 -6.77 -0.90
CA HIS A 50 11.77 -6.46 0.50
C HIS A 50 11.90 -4.95 0.71
N LYS A 51 11.11 -4.40 1.64
CA LYS A 51 11.22 -3.02 2.13
C LYS A 51 10.98 -2.96 3.63
N THR A 52 11.77 -2.16 4.33
CA THR A 52 11.52 -1.83 5.73
C THR A 52 10.41 -0.79 5.85
N SER A 53 9.78 -0.70 7.03
CA SER A 53 8.76 0.33 7.28
C SER A 53 9.31 1.75 7.13
N ALA A 54 10.58 1.97 7.49
CA ALA A 54 11.24 3.27 7.35
C ALA A 54 11.50 3.62 5.87
N GLU A 55 11.88 2.66 5.03
CA GLU A 55 11.97 2.88 3.58
C GLU A 55 10.61 3.21 2.97
N LEU A 56 9.56 2.48 3.35
CA LEU A 56 8.21 2.76 2.90
C LEU A 56 7.71 4.12 3.37
N GLU A 57 8.01 4.53 4.59
CA GLU A 57 7.67 5.85 5.13
C GLU A 57 8.40 6.97 4.37
N ASN A 58 9.71 6.81 4.12
CA ASN A 58 10.49 7.76 3.34
C ASN A 58 10.00 7.88 1.89
N GLU A 59 9.55 6.78 1.30
CA GLU A 59 9.03 6.77 -0.07
C GLU A 59 7.62 7.38 -0.12
N THR A 60 6.71 6.95 0.77
CA THR A 60 5.26 7.22 0.67
C THR A 60 4.71 8.30 1.59
N GLY A 61 5.45 8.66 2.64
CA GLY A 61 4.97 9.50 3.73
C GLY A 61 3.97 8.82 4.66
N LEU A 62 3.65 7.54 4.46
CA LEU A 62 2.74 6.80 5.34
C LEU A 62 3.46 6.43 6.64
N SER A 63 2.86 6.80 7.78
CA SER A 63 3.32 6.37 9.10
C SER A 63 3.21 4.85 9.28
N TYR A 64 3.87 4.30 10.29
CA TYR A 64 3.81 2.86 10.58
C TYR A 64 2.39 2.32 10.72
N GLU A 65 1.49 3.03 11.43
CA GLU A 65 0.10 2.59 11.62
C GLU A 65 -0.73 2.70 10.33
N GLU A 66 -0.46 3.70 9.49
CA GLU A 66 -1.07 3.81 8.16
C GLU A 66 -0.61 2.70 7.23
N GLN A 67 0.69 2.37 7.25
CA GLN A 67 1.24 1.23 6.51
C GLN A 67 0.63 -0.08 6.98
N ARG A 68 0.50 -0.27 8.29
CA ARG A 68 -0.12 -1.48 8.88
C ARG A 68 -1.57 -1.62 8.44
N SER A 69 -2.34 -0.53 8.49
CA SER A 69 -3.74 -0.51 8.07
C SER A 69 -3.90 -0.73 6.56
N ALA A 70 -3.06 -0.09 5.75
CA ALA A 70 -2.99 -0.28 4.30
C ALA A 70 -2.67 -1.74 3.94
N ARG A 71 -1.65 -2.33 4.58
CA ARG A 71 -1.29 -3.74 4.42
C ARG A 71 -2.42 -4.68 4.81
N ALA A 72 -3.10 -4.41 5.92
CA ALA A 72 -4.27 -5.19 6.32
C ALA A 72 -5.36 -5.13 5.24
N ALA A 73 -5.71 -3.95 4.73
CA ALA A 73 -6.72 -3.81 3.67
C ALA A 73 -6.34 -4.57 2.39
N LEU A 74 -5.09 -4.48 1.94
CA LEU A 74 -4.61 -5.16 0.74
C LEU A 74 -4.52 -6.69 0.89
N ARG A 75 -4.18 -7.18 2.10
CA ARG A 75 -4.18 -8.62 2.41
C ARG A 75 -5.60 -9.16 2.52
N ASP A 76 -6.51 -8.42 3.16
CA ASP A 76 -7.92 -8.78 3.29
C ASP A 76 -8.60 -8.86 1.91
N SER A 77 -8.17 -8.05 0.94
CA SER A 77 -8.60 -8.15 -0.45
C SER A 77 -7.86 -9.25 -1.24
N GLY A 78 -6.84 -9.88 -0.67
CA GLY A 78 -6.03 -10.89 -1.34
C GLY A 78 -5.06 -10.35 -2.39
N VAL A 79 -4.91 -9.02 -2.52
CA VAL A 79 -4.03 -8.39 -3.51
C VAL A 79 -2.58 -8.38 -3.04
N LEU A 80 -2.36 -8.29 -1.73
CA LEU A 80 -1.01 -8.30 -1.17
C LEU A 80 -0.71 -9.63 -0.50
N ILE A 81 0.40 -10.24 -0.93
CA ILE A 81 1.00 -11.41 -0.31
C ILE A 81 2.21 -10.93 0.50
N GLU A 82 2.20 -11.23 1.80
CA GLU A 82 3.33 -10.98 2.69
C GLU A 82 4.02 -12.30 3.06
N THR A 83 5.34 -12.38 2.86
CA THR A 83 6.15 -13.53 3.27
C THR A 83 7.19 -13.11 4.30
N GLU A 84 7.06 -13.61 5.52
CA GLU A 84 8.02 -13.37 6.61
C GLU A 84 9.18 -14.37 6.57
N LYS A 85 10.41 -13.88 6.39
CA LYS A 85 11.64 -14.64 6.63
C LYS A 85 12.16 -14.29 8.03
N ARG A 86 11.59 -14.95 9.05
CA ARG A 86 11.83 -14.64 10.46
C ARG A 86 13.31 -14.70 10.87
N ILE A 87 14.06 -15.68 10.35
CA ILE A 87 15.49 -15.84 10.64
C ILE A 87 16.30 -14.65 10.09
N GLU A 88 15.87 -14.09 8.96
CA GLU A 88 16.53 -12.95 8.32
C GLU A 88 15.98 -11.60 8.79
N HIS A 89 14.93 -11.60 9.62
CA HIS A 89 14.16 -10.41 10.01
C HIS A 89 13.63 -9.59 8.83
N LYS A 90 13.21 -10.27 7.75
CA LYS A 90 12.74 -9.65 6.51
C LYS A 90 11.28 -9.97 6.22
N ILE A 91 10.58 -9.00 5.63
CA ILE A 91 9.23 -9.20 5.07
C ILE A 91 9.29 -8.89 3.57
N TYR A 92 8.86 -9.84 2.76
CA TYR A 92 8.72 -9.68 1.32
C TYR A 92 7.26 -9.40 0.98
N PHE A 93 7.06 -8.47 0.05
CA PHE A 93 5.76 -8.02 -0.43
C PHE A 93 5.62 -8.35 -1.90
N ARG A 94 4.53 -9.02 -2.27
CA ARG A 94 4.19 -9.32 -3.67
C ARG A 94 2.72 -9.02 -3.93
N VAL A 95 2.45 -8.33 -5.02
CA VAL A 95 1.10 -8.15 -5.57
C VAL A 95 0.69 -9.43 -6.30
N ASP A 96 -0.49 -9.93 -5.96
CA ASP A 96 -1.20 -10.97 -6.70
C ASP A 96 -2.02 -10.31 -7.82
N GLU A 97 -1.54 -10.43 -9.05
CA GLU A 97 -2.16 -9.81 -10.23
C GLU A 97 -3.47 -10.49 -10.61
N ASP A 98 -3.62 -11.80 -10.37
CA ASP A 98 -4.89 -12.49 -10.60
C ASP A 98 -5.96 -12.02 -9.60
N ALA A 99 -5.57 -11.76 -8.35
CA ALA A 99 -6.47 -11.18 -7.35
C ALA A 99 -6.86 -9.74 -7.69
N LEU A 100 -5.90 -8.95 -8.19
CA LEU A 100 -6.15 -7.60 -8.68
C LEU A 100 -7.18 -7.60 -9.83
N GLU A 101 -6.98 -8.47 -10.83
CA GLU A 101 -7.90 -8.62 -11.97
C GLU A 101 -9.33 -8.97 -11.50
N ARG A 102 -9.45 -9.93 -10.57
CA ARG A 102 -10.74 -10.32 -9.99
C ARG A 102 -11.46 -9.15 -9.32
N ILE A 103 -10.75 -8.33 -8.53
CA ILE A 103 -11.36 -7.19 -7.83
C ILE A 103 -11.78 -6.09 -8.80
N LEU A 104 -10.93 -5.76 -9.77
CA LEU A 104 -11.24 -4.73 -10.75
C LEU A 104 -12.42 -5.13 -11.64
N SER A 105 -12.55 -6.43 -11.93
CA SER A 105 -13.69 -6.99 -12.67
C SER A 105 -14.99 -7.10 -11.84
N ALA A 106 -14.90 -7.32 -10.52
CA ALA A 106 -16.06 -7.51 -9.64
C ALA A 106 -16.73 -6.21 -9.17
N GLY A 107 -16.08 -5.06 -9.33
CA GLY A 107 -16.56 -3.76 -8.85
C GLY A 107 -15.99 -3.36 -7.48
N PRO A 108 -16.20 -2.11 -7.04
CA PRO A 108 -15.51 -1.53 -5.87
C PRO A 108 -15.93 -2.18 -4.55
N ALA A 109 -14.96 -2.34 -3.64
CA ALA A 109 -15.18 -2.92 -2.32
C ALA A 109 -16.12 -2.05 -1.47
N ALA A 110 -17.13 -2.67 -0.85
CA ALA A 110 -17.99 -1.99 0.11
C ALA A 110 -17.18 -1.56 1.35
N LYS A 111 -17.23 -0.27 1.72
CA LYS A 111 -16.61 0.20 2.97
C LYS A 111 -17.26 -0.51 4.16
N LYS A 112 -16.46 -1.17 5.01
CA LYS A 112 -16.93 -1.64 6.33
C LYS A 112 -17.43 -0.41 7.11
N ALA A 113 -18.71 -0.39 7.46
CA ALA A 113 -19.28 0.65 8.29
C ALA A 113 -18.56 0.63 9.65
N SER A 114 -18.01 1.77 10.06
CA SER A 114 -17.40 1.92 11.38
C SER A 114 -18.50 1.74 12.43
N GLN A 115 -18.43 0.65 13.19
CA GLN A 115 -19.22 0.45 14.41
C GLN A 115 -18.63 1.37 15.49
N ASP A 116 -19.06 2.62 15.49
CA ASP A 116 -18.86 3.52 16.63
C ASP A 116 -20.04 3.31 17.60
N SER A 117 -19.94 2.25 18.41
CA SER A 117 -20.78 2.06 19.58
C SER A 117 -20.28 2.98 20.69
N ARG A 118 -20.60 4.29 20.59
CA ARG A 118 -20.60 5.17 21.76
C ARG A 118 -21.80 4.79 22.62
N THR A 119 -21.53 4.05 23.68
CA THR A 119 -22.49 3.82 24.76
C THR A 119 -22.61 5.14 25.53
N GLU A 120 -23.77 5.78 25.45
CA GLU A 120 -24.14 6.85 26.36
C GLU A 120 -24.24 6.28 27.78
N VAL A 121 -23.57 6.94 28.74
CA VAL A 121 -23.85 6.87 30.18
C VAL A 121 -23.88 8.29 30.70
#